data_AF-A0A7J6AIN5-F1
#
_entry.id   AF-A0A7J6AIN5-F1
#
_cell.length_a   1.000
_cell.length_b   1.000
_cell.length_c   1.000
_cell.angle_alpha   90.00
_cell.angle_beta   90.00
_cell.angle_gamma   90.00
#
_symmetry.space_group_name_H-M   'P 1'
#
loop_
_entity.id
_entity.type
_entity.pdbx_description
1 polymer ?
#
loop_
_entity_poly.entity_id
_entity_poly.type
_entity_poly.pdbx_seq_one_letter_code
_entity_poly.pdbx_strand_id
1 'polypeptide(L)'
;MGRMHAPGKGLSQSALPFRRSVPTWLKLTSDDVKEQIFKLAKKGLTPSQIGVILRDSHGVAQVRFVTGNKILRILKSKGLAPDLPEDLYHLIKKAVAVRKHLERNRKDKDAKFRLILVESRIHRLARYYKTKRVLAPNWKYESSTASALVA
;
A
#
# COMPACT_ATOMS: atom_id res chain seq x y z
N MET A 1 -1.97 -11.71 18.90
CA MET A 1 -1.38 -10.44 18.41
C MET A 1 -2.43 -9.34 18.52
N GLY A 2 -2.11 -8.24 19.19
CA GLY A 2 -3.01 -7.07 19.28
C GLY A 2 -2.82 -6.09 18.12
N ARG A 3 -3.71 -5.11 18.01
CA ARG A 3 -3.51 -3.96 17.11
C ARG A 3 -2.43 -3.04 17.68
N MET A 4 -1.63 -2.42 16.79
CA MET A 4 -0.47 -1.62 17.18
C MET A 4 -0.80 -0.41 18.08
N HIS A 5 -1.84 0.35 17.72
CA HIS A 5 -2.28 1.55 18.46
C HIS A 5 -3.77 1.44 18.84
N ALA A 6 -4.26 0.23 19.11
CA ALA A 6 -5.62 0.00 19.57
C ALA A 6 -5.68 -1.26 20.46
N PRO A 7 -6.59 -1.32 21.45
CA PRO A 7 -6.69 -2.46 22.37
C PRO A 7 -7.31 -3.72 21.74
N GLY A 8 -7.80 -3.64 20.50
CA GLY A 8 -8.47 -4.74 19.81
C GLY A 8 -7.56 -5.94 19.56
N LYS A 9 -8.14 -7.14 19.66
CA LYS A 9 -7.48 -8.45 19.46
C LYS A 9 -8.05 -9.26 18.29
N GLY A 10 -8.73 -8.61 17.35
CA GLY A 10 -9.41 -9.29 16.24
C GLY A 10 -8.46 -10.09 15.33
N LEU A 11 -8.88 -11.30 14.95
CA LEU A 11 -8.15 -12.24 14.09
C LEU A 11 -8.91 -12.42 12.77
N SER A 12 -8.64 -11.56 11.79
CA SER A 12 -9.25 -11.62 10.46
C SER A 12 -8.19 -11.31 9.41
N GLN A 13 -7.83 -12.31 8.62
CA GLN A 13 -6.82 -12.23 7.56
C GLN A 13 -7.09 -13.28 6.50
N SER A 14 -6.56 -13.08 5.30
CA SER A 14 -6.66 -14.09 4.24
C SER A 14 -5.86 -15.35 4.60
N ALA A 15 -6.47 -16.52 4.42
CA ALA A 15 -5.80 -17.81 4.51
C ALA A 15 -5.45 -18.28 3.10
N LEU A 16 -4.17 -18.25 2.75
CA LEU A 16 -3.71 -18.73 1.44
C LEU A 16 -3.87 -20.26 1.36
N PRO A 17 -4.29 -20.81 0.20
CA PRO A 17 -4.36 -22.25 0.01
C PRO A 17 -2.96 -22.86 0.08
N PHE A 18 -2.89 -24.13 0.50
CA PHE A 18 -1.63 -24.87 0.57
C PHE A 18 -1.00 -25.05 -0.82
N ARG A 19 -1.82 -25.42 -1.81
CA ARG A 19 -1.36 -25.63 -3.19
C ARG A 19 -0.97 -24.29 -3.83
N ARG A 20 0.23 -24.25 -4.40
CA ARG A 20 0.83 -23.07 -5.06
C ARG A 20 0.87 -23.18 -6.59
N SER A 21 0.41 -24.30 -7.14
CA SER A 21 0.30 -24.52 -8.57
C SER A 21 -0.82 -23.67 -9.17
N VAL A 22 -0.62 -23.21 -10.41
CA VAL A 22 -1.67 -22.52 -11.16
C VAL A 22 -2.80 -23.51 -11.49
N PRO A 23 -4.07 -23.16 -11.29
CA PRO A 23 -5.19 -24.02 -11.68
C PRO A 23 -5.26 -24.23 -13.20
N THR A 24 -5.66 -25.43 -13.63
CA THR A 24 -5.70 -25.83 -15.06
C THR A 24 -6.73 -25.08 -15.91
N TRP A 25 -7.76 -24.51 -15.27
CA TRP A 25 -8.78 -23.68 -15.92
C TRP A 25 -8.30 -22.26 -16.20
N LEU A 26 -7.23 -21.79 -15.53
CA LEU A 26 -6.67 -20.47 -15.79
C LEU A 26 -5.81 -20.54 -17.08
N LYS A 27 -6.33 -20.00 -18.18
CA LYS A 27 -5.65 -19.99 -19.48
C LYS A 27 -4.73 -18.77 -19.70
N LEU A 28 -4.65 -17.88 -18.72
CA LEU A 28 -3.78 -16.70 -18.80
C LEU A 28 -2.32 -17.10 -18.62
N THR A 29 -1.47 -16.65 -19.54
CA THR A 29 -0.03 -16.85 -19.44
C THR A 29 0.60 -15.85 -18.48
N SER A 30 1.88 -16.06 -18.14
CA SER A 30 2.61 -15.14 -17.27
C SER A 30 2.76 -13.75 -17.87
N ASP A 31 2.83 -13.65 -19.20
CA ASP A 31 3.06 -12.39 -19.90
C ASP A 31 1.75 -11.61 -20.06
N ASP A 32 0.63 -12.30 -20.30
CA ASP A 32 -0.70 -11.67 -20.29
C ASP A 32 -0.97 -10.99 -18.93
N VAL A 33 -0.64 -11.67 -17.83
CA VAL A 33 -0.82 -11.13 -16.48
C VAL A 33 0.08 -9.91 -16.24
N LYS A 34 1.33 -9.92 -16.74
CA LYS A 34 2.21 -8.74 -16.65
C LYS A 34 1.66 -7.57 -17.44
N GLU A 35 1.16 -7.80 -18.65
CA GLU A 35 0.57 -6.74 -19.48
C GLU A 35 -0.67 -6.12 -18.82
N GLN A 36 -1.53 -6.93 -18.21
CA GLN A 36 -2.66 -6.41 -17.43
C GLN A 36 -2.19 -5.58 -16.22
N ILE A 37 -1.14 -6.03 -15.51
CA ILE A 37 -0.53 -5.26 -14.42
C ILE A 37 -0.02 -3.91 -14.91
N PHE A 38 0.68 -3.87 -16.05
CA PHE A 38 1.19 -2.62 -16.62
C PHE A 38 0.06 -1.68 -17.06
N LYS A 39 -0.98 -2.22 -17.70
CA LYS A 39 -2.16 -1.46 -18.11
C LYS A 39 -2.88 -0.83 -16.91
N LEU A 40 -3.06 -1.58 -15.83
CA LEU A 40 -3.70 -1.09 -14.61
C LEU A 40 -2.81 -0.08 -13.87
N ALA A 41 -1.50 -0.29 -13.84
CA ALA A 41 -0.55 0.65 -13.23
C ALA A 41 -0.49 1.99 -13.99
N LYS A 42 -0.53 1.96 -15.33
CA LYS A 42 -0.63 3.18 -16.16
C LYS A 42 -1.91 3.97 -15.92
N LYS A 43 -2.98 3.33 -15.44
CA LYS A 43 -4.20 4.01 -14.99
C LYS A 43 -4.08 4.65 -13.59
N GLY A 44 -2.91 4.54 -12.94
CA GLY A 44 -2.67 5.07 -11.60
C GLY A 44 -3.15 4.17 -10.46
N LEU A 45 -3.45 2.89 -10.74
CA LEU A 45 -3.90 1.96 -9.69
C LEU A 45 -2.74 1.46 -8.84
N THR A 46 -3.01 1.32 -7.53
CA THR A 46 -2.02 0.84 -6.56
C THR A 46 -1.82 -0.68 -6.66
N PRO A 47 -0.63 -1.21 -6.29
CA PRO A 47 -0.38 -2.65 -6.28
C PRO A 47 -1.46 -3.47 -5.56
N SER A 48 -1.99 -2.98 -4.43
CA SER A 48 -3.08 -3.64 -3.71
C SER A 48 -4.37 -3.73 -4.55
N GLN A 49 -4.78 -2.62 -5.18
CA GLN A 49 -5.97 -2.59 -6.04
C GLN A 49 -5.80 -3.45 -7.30
N ILE A 50 -4.61 -3.43 -7.91
CA ILE A 50 -4.28 -4.29 -9.06
C ILE A 50 -4.49 -5.75 -8.70
N GLY A 51 -3.99 -6.19 -7.54
CA GLY A 51 -4.17 -7.56 -7.05
C GLY A 51 -5.64 -7.93 -6.86
N VAL A 52 -6.46 -7.00 -6.36
CA VAL A 52 -7.91 -7.20 -6.19
C VAL A 52 -8.61 -7.35 -7.55
N ILE A 53 -8.34 -6.48 -8.53
CA ILE A 53 -8.96 -6.54 -9.86
C ILE A 53 -8.57 -7.83 -10.61
N LEU A 54 -7.31 -8.24 -10.49
CA LEU A 54 -6.84 -9.48 -11.09
C LEU A 54 -7.53 -10.71 -10.47
N ARG A 55 -7.77 -10.69 -9.16
CA ARG A 55 -8.48 -11.76 -8.46
C ARG A 55 -9.96 -11.78 -8.84
N ASP A 56 -10.63 -10.64 -8.77
CA ASP A 56 -12.10 -10.57 -8.84
C ASP A 56 -12.62 -10.61 -10.27
N SER A 57 -11.92 -9.99 -11.24
CA SER A 57 -12.39 -9.90 -12.63
C SER A 57 -11.68 -10.86 -13.59
N HIS A 58 -10.47 -11.31 -13.27
CA HIS A 58 -9.65 -12.14 -14.18
C HIS A 58 -9.38 -13.57 -13.63
N GLY A 59 -9.85 -13.89 -12.42
CA GLY A 59 -9.63 -15.20 -11.80
C GLY A 59 -8.20 -15.48 -11.37
N VAL A 60 -7.31 -14.49 -11.39
CA VAL A 60 -5.90 -14.64 -10.98
C VAL A 60 -5.80 -14.53 -9.46
N ALA A 61 -5.93 -15.66 -8.77
CA ALA A 61 -5.95 -15.70 -7.31
C ALA A 61 -4.66 -15.18 -6.66
N GLN A 62 -3.49 -15.54 -7.21
CA GLN A 62 -2.17 -15.13 -6.74
C GLN A 62 -1.22 -14.87 -7.90
N VAL A 63 -0.92 -13.60 -8.17
CA VAL A 63 0.01 -13.18 -9.23
C VAL A 63 1.38 -13.85 -9.10
N ARG A 64 1.86 -14.06 -7.87
CA ARG A 64 3.15 -14.72 -7.61
C ARG A 64 3.21 -16.14 -8.15
N PHE A 65 2.10 -16.87 -8.13
CA PHE A 65 2.09 -18.27 -8.59
C PHE A 65 2.05 -18.37 -10.11
N VAL A 66 1.45 -17.39 -10.78
CA VAL A 66 1.41 -17.34 -12.25
C VAL A 66 2.70 -16.79 -12.85
N THR A 67 3.26 -15.73 -12.25
CA THR A 67 4.38 -14.97 -12.84
C THR A 67 5.74 -15.21 -12.17
N GLY A 68 5.77 -15.93 -11.04
CA GLY A 68 6.96 -16.14 -10.21
C GLY A 68 7.36 -14.96 -9.32
N ASN A 69 6.83 -13.76 -9.55
CA ASN A 69 7.19 -12.54 -8.82
C ASN A 69 5.96 -11.80 -8.25
N LYS A 70 6.19 -10.91 -7.27
CA LYS A 70 5.13 -10.06 -6.70
C LYS A 70 4.89 -8.84 -7.58
N ILE A 71 3.67 -8.28 -7.51
CA ILE A 71 3.24 -7.09 -8.29
C ILE A 71 4.25 -5.94 -8.20
N LEU A 72 4.66 -5.55 -6.99
CA LEU A 72 5.63 -4.45 -6.80
C LEU A 72 6.95 -4.71 -7.53
N ARG A 73 7.42 -5.97 -7.59
CA ARG A 73 8.66 -6.31 -8.28
C ARG A 73 8.51 -6.22 -9.80
N ILE A 74 7.37 -6.68 -10.32
CA ILE A 74 7.01 -6.57 -11.74
C ILE A 74 6.98 -5.10 -12.17
N LEU A 75 6.35 -4.23 -11.36
CA LEU A 75 6.32 -2.79 -11.62
C LEU A 75 7.71 -2.15 -11.59
N LYS A 76 8.55 -2.52 -10.62
CA LYS A 76 9.95 -2.03 -10.54
C LYS A 76 10.78 -2.44 -11.76
N SER A 77 10.65 -3.68 -12.22
CA SER A 77 11.35 -4.17 -13.41
C SER A 77 10.99 -3.38 -14.68
N LYS A 78 9.78 -2.80 -14.75
CA LYS A 78 9.33 -1.99 -15.88
C LYS A 78 9.50 -0.48 -15.66
N GLY A 79 9.98 -0.04 -14.49
CA GLY A 79 10.10 1.38 -14.14
C GLY A 79 8.75 2.07 -13.86
N LEU A 80 7.69 1.31 -13.55
CA LEU A 80 6.34 1.83 -13.27
C LEU A 80 5.99 1.80 -11.78
N ALA A 81 6.99 1.64 -10.91
CA ALA A 81 6.76 1.61 -9.47
C ALA A 81 6.56 3.03 -8.91
N PRO A 82 5.68 3.21 -7.92
CA PRO A 82 5.54 4.50 -7.27
C PRO A 82 6.79 4.86 -6.46
N ASP A 83 7.13 6.15 -6.42
CA ASP A 83 8.29 6.66 -5.68
C ASP A 83 8.14 6.47 -4.17
N LEU A 84 6.92 6.69 -3.66
CA LEU A 84 6.57 6.44 -2.27
C LEU A 84 5.93 5.05 -2.12
N PRO A 85 6.33 4.28 -1.09
CA PRO A 85 5.61 3.06 -0.71
C PRO A 85 4.13 3.33 -0.44
N GLU A 86 3.25 2.44 -0.93
CA GLU A 86 1.80 2.60 -0.89
C GLU A 86 1.26 2.78 0.54
N ASP A 87 1.79 2.03 1.50
CA ASP A 87 1.41 2.09 2.91
C ASP A 87 1.79 3.42 3.56
N LEU A 88 2.98 3.95 3.24
CA LEU A 88 3.43 5.27 3.67
C LEU A 88 2.56 6.38 3.05
N TYR A 89 2.31 6.30 1.75
CA TYR A 89 1.45 7.24 1.02
C TYR A 89 0.06 7.35 1.66
N HIS A 90 -0.61 6.22 1.94
CA HIS A 90 -1.95 6.24 2.53
C HIS A 90 -1.97 6.73 3.99
N LEU A 91 -0.90 6.50 4.76
CA LEU A 91 -0.79 7.09 6.10
C LEU A 91 -0.63 8.61 6.03
N ILE A 92 0.21 9.12 5.12
CA ILE A 92 0.38 10.56 4.89
C ILE A 92 -0.94 11.17 4.40
N LYS A 93 -1.64 10.53 3.45
CA LYS A 93 -2.98 10.95 2.98
C LYS A 93 -3.96 11.14 4.13
N LYS A 94 -3.97 10.17 5.04
CA LYS A 94 -4.84 10.19 6.23
C LYS A 94 -4.45 11.32 7.18
N ALA A 95 -3.15 11.53 7.43
CA ALA A 95 -2.67 12.61 8.29
C ALA A 95 -3.06 13.99 7.72
N VAL A 96 -2.90 14.20 6.40
CA VAL A 96 -3.30 15.44 5.71
C VAL A 96 -4.80 15.68 5.87
N ALA A 97 -5.63 14.66 5.64
CA ALA A 97 -7.08 14.78 5.80
C ALA A 97 -7.50 15.12 7.24
N VAL A 98 -6.91 14.47 8.25
CA VAL A 98 -7.19 14.73 9.67
C VAL A 98 -6.73 16.13 10.08
N ARG A 99 -5.58 16.59 9.55
CA ARG A 99 -5.06 17.94 9.82
C ARG A 99 -5.99 19.02 9.24
N LYS A 100 -6.42 18.86 7.98
CA LYS A 100 -7.41 19.74 7.34
C LYS A 100 -8.74 19.79 8.10
N HIS A 101 -9.17 18.67 8.70
CA HIS A 101 -10.34 18.64 9.58
C HIS A 101 -10.12 19.45 10.87
N LEU A 102 -8.97 19.28 11.53
CA LEU A 102 -8.62 19.97 12.79
C LEU A 102 -8.42 21.48 12.64
N GLU A 103 -8.01 21.95 11.46
CA GLU A 103 -7.92 23.39 11.16
C GLU A 103 -9.27 24.09 11.35
N ARG A 104 -10.36 23.42 10.95
CA ARG A 104 -11.74 23.91 11.11
C ARG A 104 -12.30 23.56 12.49
N ASN A 105 -11.96 22.38 13.01
CA ASN A 105 -12.51 21.82 14.24
C ASN A 105 -11.48 21.78 15.37
N ARG A 106 -10.95 22.93 15.78
CA ARG A 106 -9.83 23.02 16.75
C ARG A 106 -10.12 22.41 18.13
N LYS A 107 -11.40 22.25 18.50
CA LYS A 107 -11.83 21.67 19.78
C LYS A 107 -11.90 20.14 19.77
N ASP A 108 -11.74 19.49 18.62
CA ASP A 108 -11.81 18.04 18.48
C ASP A 108 -10.54 17.37 19.02
N LYS A 109 -10.60 16.99 20.31
CA LYS A 109 -9.50 16.34 21.02
C LYS A 109 -9.26 14.90 20.54
N ASP A 110 -10.31 14.20 20.08
CA ASP A 110 -10.18 12.82 19.59
C ASP A 110 -9.45 12.79 18.24
N ALA A 111 -9.82 13.66 17.30
CA ALA A 111 -9.09 13.78 16.03
C ALA A 111 -7.62 14.17 16.26
N LYS A 112 -7.33 15.04 17.23
CA LYS A 112 -5.95 15.39 17.62
C LYS A 112 -5.18 14.17 18.16
N PHE A 113 -5.79 13.38 19.04
CA PHE A 113 -5.20 12.14 19.55
C PHE A 113 -4.94 11.13 18.41
N ARG A 114 -5.92 10.94 17.53
CA ARG A 114 -5.77 10.04 16.36
C ARG A 114 -4.71 10.51 15.38
N LEU A 115 -4.55 11.82 15.18
CA LEU A 115 -3.47 12.38 14.35
C LEU A 115 -2.10 11.96 14.87
N ILE A 116 -1.87 12.10 16.19
CA ILE A 116 -0.62 11.67 16.85
C ILE A 116 -0.33 10.19 16.56
N LEU A 117 -1.35 9.32 16.63
CA LEU A 117 -1.20 7.89 16.33
C LEU A 117 -0.92 7.59 14.86
N VAL A 118 -1.41 8.42 13.93
CA VAL A 118 -1.11 8.30 12.49
C VAL A 118 0.32 8.76 12.21
N GLU A 119 0.71 9.93 12.69
CA GLU A 119 2.06 10.48 12.53
C GLU A 119 3.12 9.57 13.16
N SER A 120 2.84 9.02 14.34
CA SER A 120 3.71 8.01 14.96
C SER A 120 3.93 6.77 14.08
N ARG A 121 2.92 6.33 13.33
CA ARG A 121 3.06 5.23 12.36
C ARG A 121 3.89 5.66 11.15
N ILE A 122 3.68 6.87 10.62
CA ILE A 122 4.47 7.42 9.52
C ILE A 122 5.95 7.42 9.88
N HIS A 123 6.33 7.95 11.05
CA HIS A 123 7.72 8.01 11.47
C HIS A 123 8.37 6.63 11.64
N ARG A 124 7.65 5.66 12.22
CA ARG A 124 8.12 4.27 12.35
C ARG A 124 8.37 3.62 10.98
N LEU A 125 7.44 3.82 10.05
CA LEU A 125 7.45 3.20 8.73
C LEU A 125 8.50 3.86 7.81
N ALA A 126 8.65 5.19 7.90
CA ALA A 126 9.73 5.92 7.24
C ALA A 126 11.12 5.47 7.73
N ARG A 127 11.30 5.24 9.04
CA ARG A 127 12.56 4.71 9.60
C ARG A 127 12.90 3.34 9.02
N TYR A 128 11.90 2.45 8.94
CA TYR A 128 12.06 1.14 8.31
C TYR A 128 12.50 1.25 6.85
N TYR A 129 11.84 2.10 6.06
CA TYR A 129 12.18 2.25 4.65
C TYR A 129 13.52 2.95 4.38
N LYS A 130 13.96 3.85 5.26
CA LYS A 130 15.33 4.39 5.23
C LYS A 130 16.37 3.29 5.48
N THR A 131 16.13 2.43 6.47
CA THR A 131 17.01 1.28 6.77
C THR A 131 17.12 0.31 5.59
N LYS A 132 16.00 0.10 4.86
CA LYS A 132 15.94 -0.73 3.66
C LYS A 132 16.39 -0.01 2.38
N ARG A 133 16.88 1.23 2.47
CA ARG A 133 17.32 2.07 1.33
C ARG A 133 16.23 2.25 0.25
N VAL A 134 14.96 2.17 0.65
CA VAL A 134 13.83 2.46 -0.23
C VAL A 134 13.55 3.97 -0.27
N LEU A 135 13.76 4.65 0.87
CA LEU A 135 13.73 6.11 0.95
C LEU A 135 15.15 6.65 1.11
N ALA A 136 15.36 7.86 0.61
CA ALA A 136 16.62 8.57 0.81
C ALA A 136 16.89 8.81 2.33
N PRO A 137 18.15 8.78 2.79
CA PRO A 137 18.48 8.96 4.21
C PRO A 137 17.97 10.29 4.80
N ASN A 138 17.98 11.35 3.97
CA ASN A 138 17.50 12.69 4.31
C ASN A 138 15.97 12.85 4.18
N TRP A 139 15.23 11.81 3.75
CA TRP A 139 13.78 11.88 3.63
C TRP A 139 13.15 12.16 4.99
N LYS A 140 12.26 13.15 5.05
CA LYS A 140 11.57 13.56 6.27
C LYS A 140 10.09 13.84 5.98
N TYR A 141 9.24 13.40 6.89
CA TYR A 141 7.84 13.78 6.89
C TYR A 141 7.71 15.17 7.53
N GLU A 142 7.23 16.13 6.75
CA GLU A 142 6.91 17.48 7.20
C GLU A 142 5.44 17.75 6.93
N SER A 143 4.69 18.21 7.93
CA SER A 143 3.24 18.38 7.80
C SER A 143 2.83 19.44 6.78
N SER A 144 3.67 20.46 6.60
CA SER A 144 3.43 21.58 5.68
C SER A 144 3.55 21.17 4.21
N THR A 145 4.45 20.23 3.89
CA THR A 145 4.71 19.78 2.51
C THR A 145 4.01 18.46 2.19
N ALA A 146 3.44 17.78 3.20
CA ALA A 146 2.76 16.49 3.05
C ALA A 146 1.60 16.51 2.05
N SER A 147 0.91 17.65 1.87
CA SER A 147 -0.18 17.77 0.90
C SER A 147 0.31 17.64 -0.54
N ALA A 148 1.47 18.19 -0.87
CA ALA A 148 2.06 18.12 -2.20
C ALA A 148 2.54 16.69 -2.57
N LEU A 149 2.83 15.86 -1.56
CA LEU A 149 3.26 14.46 -1.77
C LEU A 149 2.10 13.50 -2.07
N VAL A 150 0.85 13.93 -1.84
CA VAL A 150 -0.32 13.05 -1.85
C VAL A 150 -1.52 13.68 -2.57
N ALA A 151 -1.26 14.65 -3.44
CA ALA A 151 -2.27 15.20 -4.35
C ALA A 151 -2.70 14.13 -5.37
#